data_AF-Q1K058-F1
#
_entry.id   AF-Q1K058-F1
#
_cell.length_a   1.000
_cell.length_b   1.000
_cell.length_c   1.000
_cell.angle_alpha   90.00
_cell.angle_beta   90.00
_cell.angle_gamma   90.00
#
_symmetry.space_group_name_H-M   'P 1'
#
loop_
_entity.id
_entity.type
_entity.pdbx_description
1 polymer ?
#
loop_
_entity_poly.entity_id
_entity_poly.type
_entity_poly.pdbx_seq_one_letter_code
_entity_poly.pdbx_strand_id
1 'polypeptide(L)'
;MKLRCPVCHCTFSLEAIVASDAGRDLLIALSQQGQLFRPLVQYIGLFRTAQRDLSYTKALKLVNEVVELGIEPDRLAIALQDTVDAIHAKRKQGTAKPFKNHNYLLSVLETVSTDQPQRWVVENGRQPGMSKSKQAAASLLEWAGDDWLKQEIGAGLARLIVLKRNGAPAADTILVTASEFERFLVKRNQTIREIDQPRIREGFEQLISSFDGWPEPKDLYANMPRRPERKNLPEGLSDEDREIAAAFFKSASEGNYGKTSGNN
;
A
#
# COMPACT_ATOMS: atom_id res chain seq x y z
N MET A 1 30.19 -0.80 -22.85
CA MET A 1 29.55 -1.65 -21.83
C MET A 1 28.44 -2.46 -22.48
N LYS A 2 28.37 -3.77 -22.20
CA LYS A 2 27.28 -4.63 -22.70
C LYS A 2 26.12 -4.66 -21.72
N LEU A 3 24.91 -4.51 -22.22
CA LEU A 3 23.65 -4.68 -21.49
C LEU A 3 23.02 -6.01 -21.88
N ARG A 4 22.38 -6.69 -20.91
CA ARG A 4 21.68 -7.96 -21.12
C ARG A 4 20.21 -7.79 -20.74
N CYS A 5 19.31 -8.15 -21.66
CA CYS A 5 17.88 -8.15 -21.40
C CYS A 5 17.53 -9.22 -20.35
N PRO A 6 16.81 -8.90 -19.26
CA PRO A 6 16.41 -9.89 -18.26
C PRO A 6 15.28 -10.81 -18.73
N VAL A 7 14.60 -10.48 -19.84
CA VAL A 7 13.44 -11.23 -20.36
C VAL A 7 13.85 -12.24 -21.43
N CYS A 8 14.58 -11.82 -22.46
CA CYS A 8 14.98 -12.69 -23.58
C CYS A 8 16.49 -13.00 -23.60
N HIS A 9 17.27 -12.46 -22.67
CA HIS A 9 18.72 -12.64 -22.57
C HIS A 9 19.56 -12.14 -23.77
N CYS A 10 18.95 -11.45 -24.74
CA CYS A 10 19.68 -10.74 -25.78
C CYS A 10 20.68 -9.76 -25.16
N THR A 11 21.89 -9.73 -25.72
CA THR A 11 22.97 -8.84 -25.28
C THR A 11 23.15 -7.74 -26.33
N PHE A 12 23.24 -6.49 -25.89
CA PHE A 12 23.41 -5.33 -26.76
C PHE A 12 24.47 -4.37 -26.22
N SER A 13 25.14 -3.63 -27.10
CA SER A 13 26.13 -2.62 -26.71
C SER A 13 25.43 -1.31 -26.37
N LEU A 14 25.76 -0.72 -25.21
CA LEU A 14 25.25 0.60 -24.85
C LEU A 14 25.79 1.67 -25.81
N GLU A 15 27.03 1.52 -26.28
CA GLU A 15 27.67 2.41 -27.26
C GLU A 15 26.84 2.52 -28.54
N ALA A 16 26.25 1.42 -29.00
CA ALA A 16 25.39 1.42 -30.18
C ALA A 16 24.10 2.24 -30.00
N ILE A 17 23.56 2.32 -28.78
CA ILE A 17 22.36 3.11 -28.49
C ILE A 17 22.68 4.60 -28.48
N VAL A 18 23.78 4.98 -27.80
CA VAL A 18 24.18 6.39 -27.67
C VAL A 18 24.85 6.95 -28.94
N ALA A 19 25.18 6.11 -29.91
CA ALA A 19 25.70 6.55 -31.21
C ALA A 19 24.68 7.42 -31.96
N SER A 20 23.38 7.18 -31.79
CA SER A 20 22.32 8.01 -32.37
C SER A 20 22.06 9.25 -31.50
N ASP A 21 22.01 10.44 -32.12
CA ASP A 21 21.62 11.67 -31.42
C ASP A 21 20.25 11.55 -30.77
N ALA A 22 19.23 11.10 -31.53
CA ALA A 22 17.88 10.88 -31.00
C ALA A 22 17.83 9.82 -29.89
N GLY A 23 18.70 8.81 -29.94
CA GLY A 23 18.84 7.82 -28.87
C GLY A 23 19.44 8.42 -27.60
N ARG A 24 20.46 9.26 -27.73
CA ARG A 24 21.07 10.02 -26.63
C ARG A 24 20.04 10.95 -25.98
N ASP A 25 19.36 11.75 -26.79
CA ASP A 25 18.39 12.74 -26.32
C ASP A 25 17.21 12.06 -25.61
N LEU A 26 16.75 10.91 -26.11
CA LEU A 26 15.74 10.10 -25.43
C LEU A 26 16.21 9.64 -24.05
N LEU A 27 17.44 9.16 -23.93
CA LEU A 27 17.98 8.71 -22.63
C LEU A 27 18.13 9.88 -21.66
N ILE A 28 18.57 11.05 -22.14
CA ILE A 28 18.67 12.27 -21.33
C ILE A 28 17.27 12.67 -20.85
N ALA A 29 16.30 12.78 -21.75
CA ALA A 29 14.93 13.16 -21.44
C ALA A 29 14.31 12.23 -20.39
N LEU A 30 14.48 10.91 -20.56
CA LEU A 30 13.97 9.92 -19.61
C LEU A 30 14.68 10.01 -18.24
N SER A 31 16.00 10.21 -18.21
CA SER A 31 16.79 10.21 -16.97
C SER A 31 16.38 11.31 -15.98
N GLN A 32 15.79 12.39 -16.47
CA GLN A 32 15.35 13.54 -15.67
C GLN A 32 13.99 13.33 -14.99
N GLN A 33 13.28 12.25 -15.31
CA GLN A 33 11.88 12.06 -14.91
C GLN A 33 11.68 11.42 -13.52
N GLY A 34 12.76 10.99 -12.85
CA GLY A 34 12.69 10.40 -11.51
C GLY A 34 11.70 9.22 -11.46
N GLN A 35 10.68 9.31 -10.61
CA GLN A 35 9.63 8.31 -10.44
C GLN A 35 8.78 8.06 -11.70
N LEU A 36 8.71 9.01 -12.62
CA LEU A 36 7.96 8.85 -13.87
C LEU A 36 8.69 7.97 -14.88
N PHE A 37 9.99 7.68 -14.69
CA PHE A 37 10.81 6.96 -15.65
C PHE A 37 10.16 5.66 -16.13
N ARG A 38 9.78 4.78 -15.20
CA ARG A 38 9.25 3.46 -15.56
C ARG A 38 7.82 3.52 -16.12
N PRO A 39 6.85 4.21 -15.49
CA PRO A 39 5.51 4.37 -16.08
C PRO A 39 5.56 4.97 -17.48
N LEU A 40 6.43 5.96 -17.69
CA LEU A 40 6.58 6.62 -18.98
C LEU A 40 7.16 5.66 -20.03
N VAL A 41 8.25 4.94 -19.73
CA VAL A 41 8.83 3.94 -20.66
C VAL A 41 7.80 2.88 -21.06
N GLN A 42 7.01 2.39 -20.11
CA GLN A 42 5.97 1.40 -20.38
C GLN A 42 4.85 1.97 -21.27
N TYR A 43 4.38 3.18 -20.97
CA TYR A 43 3.37 3.87 -21.75
C TYR A 43 3.81 4.13 -23.20
N ILE A 44 5.04 4.61 -23.41
CA ILE A 44 5.59 4.83 -24.75
C ILE A 44 5.67 3.51 -25.53
N GLY A 45 5.92 2.39 -24.83
CA GLY A 45 5.85 1.04 -25.40
C GLY A 45 4.48 0.65 -25.98
N LEU A 46 3.39 1.36 -25.66
CA LEU A 46 2.07 1.10 -26.24
C LEU A 46 1.93 1.59 -27.69
N PHE A 47 2.82 2.47 -28.16
CA PHE A 47 2.78 3.06 -29.51
C PHE A 47 3.45 2.18 -30.59
N ARG A 48 4.18 1.13 -30.20
CA ARG A 48 4.77 0.20 -31.17
C ARG A 48 3.72 -0.76 -31.73
N THR A 49 3.95 -1.22 -32.95
CA THR A 49 3.12 -2.26 -33.57
C THR A 49 3.70 -3.64 -33.25
N ALA A 50 2.97 -4.71 -33.55
CA ALA A 50 3.48 -6.07 -33.37
C ALA A 50 4.67 -6.40 -34.29
N GLN A 51 4.79 -5.72 -35.44
CA GLN A 51 5.80 -6.03 -36.46
C GLN A 51 6.95 -5.02 -36.54
N ARG A 52 6.80 -3.83 -35.94
CA ARG A 52 7.81 -2.76 -36.05
C ARG A 52 8.03 -2.10 -34.71
N ASP A 53 9.31 -1.96 -34.40
CA ASP A 53 9.81 -1.19 -33.27
C ASP A 53 9.54 0.31 -33.45
N LEU A 54 9.51 1.00 -32.31
CA LEU A 54 9.37 2.45 -32.28
C LEU A 54 10.75 3.08 -32.49
N SER A 55 10.89 3.96 -33.48
CA SER A 55 12.13 4.73 -33.69
C SER A 55 12.42 5.67 -32.52
N TYR A 56 13.68 5.92 -32.20
CA TYR A 56 14.07 6.85 -31.13
C TYR A 56 13.53 8.27 -31.32
N THR A 57 13.53 8.80 -32.55
CA THR A 57 12.97 10.13 -32.84
C THR A 57 11.49 10.23 -32.47
N LYS A 58 10.70 9.20 -32.81
CA LYS A 58 9.28 9.15 -32.45
C LYS A 58 9.09 8.93 -30.94
N ALA A 59 9.90 8.10 -30.31
CA ALA A 59 9.85 7.87 -28.87
C ALA A 59 10.16 9.16 -28.09
N LEU A 60 11.21 9.89 -28.47
CA LEU A 60 11.57 11.19 -27.88
C LEU A 60 10.45 12.21 -28.02
N LYS A 61 9.85 12.32 -29.22
CA LYS A 61 8.71 13.19 -29.45
C LYS A 61 7.55 12.87 -28.49
N LEU A 62 7.17 11.61 -28.38
CA LEU A 62 6.08 11.16 -27.50
C LEU A 62 6.41 11.38 -26.01
N VAL A 63 7.67 11.21 -25.60
CA VAL A 63 8.11 11.50 -24.22
C VAL A 63 7.95 12.99 -23.91
N ASN A 64 8.46 13.85 -24.80
CA ASN A 64 8.38 15.29 -24.61
C ASN A 64 6.93 15.78 -24.60
N GLU A 65 6.09 15.29 -25.52
CA GLU A 65 4.65 15.60 -25.54
C GLU A 65 3.95 15.29 -24.21
N VAL A 66 4.32 14.21 -23.52
CA VAL A 66 3.75 13.84 -22.22
C VAL A 66 4.28 14.74 -21.09
N VAL A 67 5.59 14.99 -21.07
CA VAL A 67 6.24 15.83 -20.04
C VAL A 67 5.77 17.29 -20.15
N GLU A 68 5.57 17.79 -21.35
CA GLU A 68 5.09 19.15 -21.63
C GLU A 68 3.61 19.37 -21.24
N LEU A 69 2.86 18.32 -20.87
CA LEU A 69 1.51 18.48 -20.32
C LEU A 69 1.50 19.21 -18.96
N GLY A 70 2.65 19.31 -18.28
CA GLY A 70 2.77 20.05 -17.01
C GLY A 70 1.92 19.47 -15.88
N ILE A 71 1.61 18.18 -15.94
CA ILE A 71 0.84 17.48 -14.90
C ILE A 71 1.76 17.15 -13.72
N GLU A 72 1.22 17.27 -12.52
CA GLU A 72 1.90 16.87 -11.29
C GLU A 72 2.41 15.41 -11.38
N PRO A 73 3.67 15.12 -10.99
CA PRO A 73 4.30 13.81 -11.18
C PRO A 73 3.55 12.59 -10.60
N ASP A 74 2.99 12.67 -9.40
CA ASP A 74 2.26 11.56 -8.78
C ASP A 74 0.99 11.24 -9.58
N ARG A 75 0.20 12.26 -9.91
CA ARG A 75 -1.01 12.12 -10.73
C ARG A 75 -0.69 11.57 -12.12
N LEU A 76 0.38 12.05 -12.74
CA LEU A 76 0.80 11.57 -14.06
C LEU A 76 1.27 10.11 -14.00
N ALA A 77 2.01 9.71 -12.98
CA ALA A 77 2.44 8.32 -12.79
C ALA A 77 1.23 7.36 -12.73
N ILE A 78 0.22 7.73 -11.92
CA ILE A 78 -1.01 6.94 -11.77
C ILE A 78 -1.73 6.81 -13.13
N ALA A 79 -1.93 7.93 -13.83
CA ALA A 79 -2.63 7.92 -15.11
C ALA A 79 -1.90 7.12 -16.21
N LEU A 80 -0.57 7.19 -16.24
CA LEU A 80 0.25 6.39 -17.16
C LEU A 80 0.11 4.89 -16.86
N GLN A 81 0.16 4.51 -15.58
CA GLN A 81 0.05 3.12 -15.16
C GLN A 81 -1.34 2.54 -15.43
N ASP A 82 -2.40 3.26 -15.06
CA ASP A 82 -3.79 2.86 -15.35
C ASP A 82 -4.02 2.70 -16.86
N THR A 83 -3.42 3.58 -17.67
CA THR A 83 -3.46 3.47 -19.13
C THR A 83 -2.78 2.19 -19.61
N VAL A 84 -1.58 1.88 -19.12
CA VAL A 84 -0.83 0.67 -19.49
C VAL A 84 -1.62 -0.59 -19.13
N ASP A 85 -2.17 -0.65 -17.93
CA ASP A 85 -2.89 -1.83 -17.45
C ASP A 85 -4.19 -2.06 -18.24
N ALA A 86 -4.96 -0.99 -18.49
CA ALA A 86 -6.18 -1.07 -19.29
C ALA A 86 -5.89 -1.57 -20.72
N ILE A 87 -4.79 -1.11 -21.35
CA ILE A 87 -4.44 -1.51 -22.71
C ILE A 87 -3.86 -2.92 -22.74
N HIS A 88 -3.05 -3.33 -21.76
CA HIS A 88 -2.61 -4.70 -21.65
C HIS A 88 -3.78 -5.67 -21.47
N ALA A 89 -4.78 -5.32 -20.67
CA ALA A 89 -6.02 -6.10 -20.55
C ALA A 89 -6.75 -6.23 -21.89
N LYS A 90 -6.93 -5.14 -22.65
CA LYS A 90 -7.56 -5.17 -23.98
C LYS A 90 -6.75 -5.94 -25.02
N ARG A 91 -5.40 -5.90 -24.96
CA ARG A 91 -4.51 -6.68 -25.84
C ARG A 91 -4.65 -8.18 -25.61
N LYS A 92 -4.77 -8.62 -24.35
CA LYS A 92 -5.06 -10.03 -24.03
C LYS A 92 -6.38 -10.51 -24.64
N GLN A 93 -7.34 -9.61 -24.82
CA GLN A 93 -8.64 -9.89 -25.44
C GLN A 93 -8.61 -9.73 -26.98
N GLY A 94 -7.47 -9.37 -27.58
CA GLY A 94 -7.30 -9.24 -29.03
C GLY A 94 -7.89 -7.98 -29.68
N THR A 95 -8.39 -7.01 -28.88
CA THR A 95 -9.17 -5.87 -29.40
C THR A 95 -8.38 -4.57 -29.51
N ALA A 96 -7.20 -4.48 -28.90
CA ALA A 96 -6.43 -3.22 -28.82
C ALA A 96 -5.47 -3.02 -30.01
N LYS A 97 -5.65 -1.90 -30.71
CA LYS A 97 -4.71 -1.39 -31.72
C LYS A 97 -3.61 -0.53 -31.07
N PRO A 98 -2.43 -0.38 -31.70
CA PRO A 98 -1.40 0.57 -31.27
C PRO A 98 -1.94 2.00 -31.21
N PHE A 99 -1.46 2.77 -30.22
CA PHE A 99 -1.85 4.16 -30.09
C PHE A 99 -1.27 5.04 -31.20
N LYS A 100 -2.05 6.06 -31.56
CA LYS A 100 -1.67 7.09 -32.54
C LYS A 100 -1.34 8.43 -31.90
N ASN A 101 -1.93 8.71 -30.73
CA ASN A 101 -1.80 9.96 -29.98
C ASN A 101 -2.09 9.70 -28.49
N HIS A 102 -2.04 10.76 -27.67
CA HIS A 102 -2.22 10.71 -26.22
C HIS A 102 -3.69 10.86 -25.75
N ASN A 103 -4.67 10.82 -26.65
CA ASN A 103 -6.09 11.10 -26.29
C ASN A 103 -6.61 10.17 -25.20
N TYR A 104 -6.19 8.90 -25.20
CA TYR A 104 -6.57 7.96 -24.15
C TYR A 104 -6.00 8.36 -22.79
N LEU A 105 -4.71 8.75 -22.74
CA LEU A 105 -4.08 9.24 -21.51
C LEU A 105 -4.78 10.50 -20.98
N LEU A 106 -5.15 11.43 -21.87
CA LEU A 106 -5.91 12.63 -21.51
C LEU A 106 -7.26 12.26 -20.87
N SER A 107 -7.99 11.31 -21.46
CA SER A 107 -9.26 10.84 -20.86
C SER A 107 -9.07 10.13 -19.51
N VAL A 108 -7.96 9.41 -19.31
CA VAL A 108 -7.66 8.80 -18.01
C VAL A 108 -7.34 9.88 -16.99
N LEU A 109 -6.54 10.89 -17.37
CA LEU A 109 -6.23 12.03 -16.51
C LEU A 109 -7.49 12.73 -15.99
N GLU A 110 -8.51 12.93 -16.83
CA GLU A 110 -9.80 13.50 -16.41
C GLU A 110 -10.47 12.71 -15.26
N THR A 111 -10.24 11.40 -15.19
CA THR A 111 -10.83 10.50 -14.18
C THR A 111 -9.95 10.23 -12.97
N VAL A 112 -8.65 10.53 -13.05
CA VAL A 112 -7.68 10.28 -11.97
C VAL A 112 -7.75 11.42 -10.95
N SER A 113 -8.30 11.10 -9.79
CA SER A 113 -8.21 11.92 -8.57
C SER A 113 -7.01 11.48 -7.74
N THR A 114 -6.22 12.44 -7.23
CA THR A 114 -5.14 12.19 -6.26
C THR A 114 -5.64 11.77 -4.87
N ASP A 115 -6.96 11.83 -4.65
CA ASP A 115 -7.64 11.53 -3.39
C ASP A 115 -7.85 10.02 -3.14
N GLN A 116 -7.27 9.17 -3.98
CA GLN A 116 -7.31 7.73 -3.82
C GLN A 116 -6.07 7.27 -3.03
N PRO A 117 -6.20 6.70 -1.82
CA PRO A 117 -5.06 6.17 -1.10
C PRO A 117 -4.46 4.98 -1.87
N GLN A 118 -3.35 5.27 -2.55
CA GLN A 118 -2.29 4.37 -3.02
C GLN A 118 -2.74 3.07 -3.70
N ARG A 119 -2.99 3.15 -5.02
CA ARG A 119 -2.93 2.02 -5.94
C ARG A 119 -1.51 1.87 -6.50
N TRP A 120 -0.78 0.88 -5.99
CA TRP A 120 0.34 0.16 -6.62
C TRP A 120 1.42 0.99 -7.33
N VAL A 121 2.39 1.54 -6.58
CA VAL A 121 3.76 1.69 -7.09
C VAL A 121 4.52 0.39 -6.79
N VAL A 122 4.41 -0.60 -7.68
CA VAL A 122 5.36 -1.73 -7.70
C VAL A 122 6.59 -1.28 -8.49
N GLU A 123 7.41 -0.44 -7.87
CA GLU A 123 8.78 -0.21 -8.30
C GLU A 123 9.74 -0.61 -7.17
N ASN A 124 10.54 -1.64 -7.46
CA ASN A 124 11.61 -2.12 -6.60
C ASN A 124 12.58 -0.96 -6.34
N GLY A 125 12.30 -0.19 -5.29
CA GLY A 125 13.23 0.74 -4.66
C GLY A 125 14.37 -0.05 -4.07
N ARG A 126 15.35 -0.38 -4.90
CA ARG A 126 16.66 -0.84 -4.47
C ARG A 126 17.33 0.32 -3.73
N GLN A 127 17.07 0.46 -2.43
CA GLN A 127 17.94 1.25 -1.57
C GLN A 127 19.29 0.55 -1.49
N PRO A 128 20.41 1.22 -1.84
CA PRO A 128 21.73 0.63 -1.68
C PRO A 128 21.97 0.38 -0.17
N GLY A 129 22.05 -0.90 0.24
CA GLY A 129 22.54 -1.28 1.57
C GLY A 129 21.57 -1.97 2.54
N MET A 130 20.28 -2.19 2.22
CA MET A 130 19.39 -3.00 3.08
C MET A 130 19.15 -4.42 2.53
N SER A 131 19.19 -5.42 3.42
CA SER A 131 18.80 -6.80 3.09
C SER A 131 17.30 -6.89 2.81
N LYS A 132 16.88 -7.89 2.00
CA LYS A 132 15.45 -8.12 1.67
C LYS A 132 14.57 -8.23 2.93
N SER A 133 15.09 -8.86 4.00
CA SER A 133 14.40 -8.96 5.29
C SER A 133 14.19 -7.59 5.94
N LYS A 134 15.17 -6.69 5.84
CA LYS A 134 15.06 -5.34 6.40
C LYS A 134 14.07 -4.48 5.62
N GLN A 135 13.98 -4.67 4.30
CA GLN A 135 12.95 -4.03 3.46
C GLN A 135 11.55 -4.51 3.83
N ALA A 136 11.33 -5.83 3.91
CA ALA A 136 10.04 -6.39 4.29
C ALA A 136 9.59 -5.96 5.70
N ALA A 137 10.52 -5.91 6.66
CA ALA A 137 10.26 -5.38 8.00
C ALA A 137 9.88 -3.89 7.98
N ALA A 138 10.56 -3.07 7.16
CA ALA A 138 10.22 -1.65 7.02
C ALA A 138 8.83 -1.46 6.41
N SER A 139 8.49 -2.21 5.36
CA SER A 139 7.17 -2.15 4.72
C SER A 139 6.04 -2.51 5.69
N LEU A 140 6.26 -3.44 6.63
CA LEU A 140 5.27 -3.78 7.66
C LEU A 140 5.02 -2.63 8.65
N LEU A 141 6.07 -1.90 9.03
CA LEU A 141 5.95 -0.75 9.91
C LEU A 141 5.31 0.44 9.20
N GLU A 142 5.62 0.64 7.91
CA GLU A 142 4.99 1.65 7.07
C GLU A 142 3.51 1.36 6.82
N TRP A 143 3.17 0.10 6.52
CA TRP A 143 1.77 -0.35 6.38
C TRP A 143 0.93 -0.11 7.63
N ALA A 144 1.55 -0.17 8.82
CA ALA A 144 0.85 0.06 10.06
C ALA A 144 0.39 1.50 10.25
N GLY A 145 1.18 2.49 9.80
CA GLY A 145 0.90 3.90 10.02
C GLY A 145 0.63 4.22 11.50
N ASP A 146 -0.42 4.99 11.77
CA ASP A 146 -0.84 5.41 13.12
C ASP A 146 -1.89 4.49 13.77
N ASP A 147 -2.25 3.37 13.13
CA ASP A 147 -3.23 2.42 13.66
C ASP A 147 -2.58 1.51 14.71
N TRP A 148 -3.02 1.61 15.98
CA TRP A 148 -2.42 0.88 17.10
C TRP A 148 -2.44 -0.64 16.91
N LEU A 149 -3.47 -1.20 16.27
CA LEU A 149 -3.61 -2.64 16.08
C LEU A 149 -2.64 -3.10 14.99
N LYS A 150 -2.59 -2.36 13.88
CA LYS A 150 -1.63 -2.64 12.81
C LYS A 150 -0.20 -2.43 13.28
N GLN A 151 0.07 -1.50 14.19
CA GLN A 151 1.40 -1.29 14.77
C GLN A 151 1.89 -2.52 15.54
N GLU A 152 1.05 -3.14 16.38
CA GLU A 152 1.43 -4.37 17.09
C GLU A 152 1.61 -5.55 16.13
N ILE A 153 0.74 -5.69 15.13
CA ILE A 153 0.85 -6.74 14.10
C ILE A 153 2.12 -6.56 13.26
N GLY A 154 2.34 -5.36 12.74
CA GLY A 154 3.49 -5.01 11.91
C GLY A 154 4.79 -5.21 12.66
N ALA A 155 4.89 -4.75 13.92
CA ALA A 155 6.07 -4.95 14.75
C ALA A 155 6.34 -6.43 15.03
N GLY A 156 5.32 -7.22 15.37
CA GLY A 156 5.44 -8.65 15.63
C GLY A 156 5.91 -9.44 14.39
N LEU A 157 5.26 -9.23 13.25
CA LEU A 157 5.62 -9.87 11.98
C LEU A 157 7.01 -9.44 11.48
N ALA A 158 7.38 -8.16 11.66
CA ALA A 158 8.70 -7.67 11.29
C ALA A 158 9.82 -8.39 12.05
N ARG A 159 9.64 -8.66 13.35
CA ARG A 159 10.58 -9.45 14.15
C ARG A 159 10.73 -10.87 13.60
N LEU A 160 9.63 -11.53 13.23
CA LEU A 160 9.65 -12.88 12.64
C LEU A 160 10.39 -12.91 11.29
N ILE A 161 10.24 -11.87 10.46
CA ILE A 161 10.98 -11.70 9.20
C ILE A 161 12.49 -11.55 9.45
N VAL A 162 12.87 -10.73 10.44
CA VAL A 162 14.27 -10.51 10.81
C VAL A 162 14.91 -11.81 11.32
N LEU A 163 14.16 -12.60 12.09
CA LEU A 163 14.57 -13.92 12.56
C LEU A 163 14.58 -15.01 11.47
N LYS A 164 14.15 -14.69 10.25
CA LYS A 164 14.12 -15.62 9.10
C LYS A 164 13.36 -16.92 9.39
N ARG A 165 12.16 -16.79 9.98
CA ARG A 165 11.30 -17.95 10.26
C ARG A 165 10.99 -18.75 8.99
N ASN A 166 10.94 -20.07 9.13
CA ASN A 166 10.72 -20.98 8.01
C ASN A 166 9.30 -20.80 7.46
N GLY A 167 9.18 -20.68 6.14
CA GLY A 167 7.88 -20.45 5.47
C GLY A 167 7.38 -19.01 5.53
N ALA A 168 8.24 -18.04 5.88
CA ALA A 168 7.88 -16.64 5.83
C ALA A 168 7.44 -16.22 4.40
N PRO A 169 6.35 -15.44 4.27
CA PRO A 169 5.91 -14.92 2.98
C PRO A 169 6.99 -14.08 2.30
N ALA A 170 6.93 -14.05 0.96
CA ALA A 170 7.79 -13.19 0.17
C ALA A 170 7.43 -11.69 0.42
N ALA A 171 8.39 -10.80 0.19
CA ALA A 171 8.24 -9.37 0.48
C ALA A 171 7.08 -8.70 -0.28
N ASP A 172 6.72 -9.21 -1.46
CA ASP A 172 5.58 -8.76 -2.26
C ASP A 172 4.22 -9.25 -1.73
N THR A 173 4.20 -10.27 -0.86
CA THR A 173 2.98 -10.86 -0.26
C THR A 173 2.85 -10.61 1.24
N ILE A 174 3.88 -10.06 1.89
CA ILE A 174 3.94 -9.89 3.34
C ILE A 174 2.85 -8.95 3.88
N LEU A 175 2.51 -7.89 3.14
CA LEU A 175 1.46 -6.94 3.54
C LEU A 175 0.06 -7.54 3.44
N VAL A 176 -0.17 -8.41 2.45
CA VAL A 176 -1.41 -9.19 2.33
C VAL A 176 -1.54 -10.12 3.54
N THR A 177 -0.45 -10.76 3.94
CA THR A 177 -0.41 -11.61 5.13
C THR A 177 -0.72 -10.81 6.39
N ALA A 178 -0.10 -9.64 6.57
CA ALA A 178 -0.37 -8.77 7.73
C ALA A 178 -1.84 -8.35 7.81
N SER A 179 -2.46 -8.08 6.66
CA SER A 179 -3.89 -7.75 6.58
C SER A 179 -4.79 -8.92 6.98
N GLU A 180 -4.38 -10.18 6.81
CA GLU A 180 -5.15 -11.33 7.30
C GLU A 180 -5.11 -11.44 8.83
N PHE A 181 -3.98 -11.10 9.47
CA PHE A 181 -3.89 -11.03 10.93
C PHE A 181 -4.83 -9.96 11.48
N GLU A 182 -4.84 -8.78 10.86
CA GLU A 182 -5.74 -7.68 11.23
C GLU A 182 -7.21 -8.12 11.10
N ARG A 183 -7.62 -8.60 9.91
CA ARG A 183 -8.98 -9.08 9.65
C ARG A 183 -9.41 -10.14 10.67
N PHE A 184 -8.52 -11.06 11.00
CA PHE A 184 -8.81 -12.15 11.93
C PHE A 184 -9.05 -11.65 13.36
N LEU A 185 -8.24 -10.70 13.84
CA LEU A 185 -8.36 -10.12 15.18
C LEU A 185 -9.60 -9.21 15.28
N VAL A 186 -9.87 -8.40 14.26
CA VAL A 186 -11.08 -7.57 14.16
C VAL A 186 -12.33 -8.44 14.21
N LYS A 187 -12.39 -9.53 13.42
CA LYS A 187 -13.51 -10.48 13.43
C LYS A 187 -13.76 -11.14 14.80
N ARG A 188 -12.73 -11.20 15.65
CA ARG A 188 -12.82 -11.71 17.03
C ARG A 188 -12.99 -10.62 18.08
N ASN A 189 -13.32 -9.40 17.67
CA ASN A 189 -13.52 -8.24 18.55
C ASN A 189 -12.29 -7.92 19.43
N GLN A 190 -11.07 -8.16 18.92
CA GLN A 190 -9.81 -7.83 19.61
C GLN A 190 -9.39 -6.40 19.25
N THR A 191 -10.27 -5.44 19.50
CA THR A 191 -10.18 -4.06 19.00
C THR A 191 -10.16 -2.99 20.11
N ILE A 192 -10.07 -3.39 21.38
CA ILE A 192 -10.00 -2.45 22.51
C ILE A 192 -8.54 -2.29 22.90
N ARG A 193 -7.93 -1.15 22.57
CA ARG A 193 -6.50 -0.91 22.73
C ARG A 193 -5.99 -1.26 24.13
N GLU A 194 -6.64 -0.75 25.16
CA GLU A 194 -6.19 -0.88 26.56
C GLU A 194 -6.19 -2.34 27.03
N ILE A 195 -7.05 -3.18 26.45
CA ILE A 195 -7.17 -4.59 26.80
C ILE A 195 -6.34 -5.48 25.87
N ASP A 196 -6.43 -5.24 24.56
CA ASP A 196 -5.95 -6.15 23.53
C ASP A 196 -4.50 -5.86 23.11
N GLN A 197 -4.05 -4.61 23.17
CA GLN A 197 -2.66 -4.24 22.83
C GLN A 197 -1.61 -5.04 23.63
N PRO A 198 -1.64 -5.09 24.98
CA PRO A 198 -0.66 -5.86 25.73
C PRO A 198 -0.75 -7.37 25.45
N ARG A 199 -1.95 -7.89 25.20
CA ARG A 199 -2.19 -9.31 24.92
C ARG A 199 -1.64 -9.74 23.57
N ILE A 200 -1.83 -8.91 22.54
CA ILE A 200 -1.29 -9.15 21.19
C ILE A 200 0.24 -9.12 21.23
N ARG A 201 0.82 -8.15 21.93
CA ARG A 201 2.27 -8.04 22.11
C ARG A 201 2.86 -9.27 22.76
N GLU A 202 2.26 -9.73 23.86
CA GLU A 202 2.70 -10.94 24.55
C GLU A 202 2.51 -12.18 23.68
N GLY A 203 1.41 -12.27 22.91
CA GLY A 203 1.20 -13.36 21.95
C GLY A 203 2.31 -13.45 20.91
N PHE A 204 2.77 -12.33 20.36
CA PHE A 204 3.93 -12.33 19.45
C PHE A 204 5.24 -12.69 20.16
N GLU A 205 5.43 -12.28 21.42
CA GLU A 205 6.60 -12.70 22.21
C GLU A 205 6.65 -14.22 22.40
N GLN A 206 5.50 -14.83 22.68
CA GLN A 206 5.37 -16.29 22.78
C GLN A 206 5.66 -16.98 21.44
N LEU A 207 5.15 -16.46 20.32
CA LEU A 207 5.46 -17.01 19.00
C LEU A 207 6.96 -16.90 18.68
N ILE A 208 7.59 -15.78 19.03
CA ILE A 208 9.02 -15.58 18.78
C ILE A 208 9.87 -16.53 19.63
N SER A 209 9.45 -16.90 20.84
CA SER A 209 10.21 -17.80 21.70
C SER A 209 9.98 -19.29 21.37
N SER A 210 8.80 -19.67 20.88
CA SER A 210 8.37 -21.07 20.82
C SER A 210 8.13 -21.64 19.41
N PHE A 211 8.05 -20.80 18.36
CA PHE A 211 7.79 -21.26 16.99
C PHE A 211 9.01 -21.10 16.09
N ASP A 212 9.34 -22.15 15.34
CA ASP A 212 10.39 -22.13 14.30
C ASP A 212 9.87 -21.79 12.89
N GLY A 213 8.56 -21.91 12.69
CA GLY A 213 7.86 -21.60 11.44
C GLY A 213 7.18 -20.23 11.44
N TRP A 214 6.65 -19.85 10.28
CA TRP A 214 5.78 -18.69 10.14
C TRP A 214 4.38 -19.00 10.69
N PRO A 215 3.86 -18.18 11.63
CA PRO A 215 2.56 -18.43 12.27
C PRO A 215 1.39 -18.09 11.33
N GLU A 216 0.25 -18.75 11.55
CA GLU A 216 -1.05 -18.33 11.06
C GLU A 216 -1.75 -17.40 12.07
N PRO A 217 -2.78 -16.62 11.68
CA PRO A 217 -3.50 -15.75 12.60
C PRO A 217 -4.10 -16.47 13.82
N LYS A 218 -4.49 -17.74 13.66
CA LYS A 218 -5.01 -18.57 14.74
C LYS A 218 -3.96 -18.91 15.79
N ASP A 219 -2.69 -19.01 15.38
CA ASP A 219 -1.59 -19.35 16.28
C ASP A 219 -1.27 -18.17 17.19
N LEU A 220 -1.26 -16.95 16.64
CA LEU A 220 -1.17 -15.74 17.46
C LEU A 220 -2.30 -15.71 18.49
N TYR A 221 -3.54 -15.92 18.05
CA TYR A 221 -4.70 -15.86 18.94
C TYR A 221 -4.66 -16.91 20.04
N ALA A 222 -4.18 -18.12 19.75
CA ALA A 222 -4.03 -19.18 20.73
C ALA A 222 -2.95 -18.87 21.78
N ASN A 223 -1.92 -18.10 21.41
CA ASN A 223 -0.82 -17.73 22.30
C ASN A 223 -1.00 -16.39 23.02
N MET A 224 -2.08 -15.65 22.73
CA MET A 224 -2.41 -14.45 23.51
C MET A 224 -2.91 -14.83 24.91
N PRO A 225 -2.57 -14.05 25.95
CA PRO A 225 -3.19 -14.18 27.27
C PRO A 225 -4.73 -14.13 27.17
N ARG A 226 -5.41 -14.80 28.11
CA ARG A 226 -6.88 -14.75 28.15
C ARG A 226 -7.36 -13.31 28.30
N ARG A 227 -8.44 -12.98 27.59
CA ARG A 227 -9.06 -11.67 27.72
C ARG A 227 -9.67 -11.55 29.12
N PRO A 228 -9.43 -10.44 29.85
CA PRO A 228 -10.12 -10.18 31.11
C PRO A 228 -11.63 -10.26 30.93
N GLU A 229 -12.31 -10.79 31.94
CA GLU A 229 -13.77 -10.84 31.96
C GLU A 229 -14.32 -9.41 31.96
N ARG A 230 -15.34 -9.15 31.13
CA ARG A 230 -16.02 -7.87 31.18
C ARG A 230 -16.71 -7.77 32.53
N LYS A 231 -16.41 -6.73 33.30
CA LYS A 231 -17.24 -6.41 34.46
C LYS A 231 -18.66 -6.19 33.96
N ASN A 232 -19.58 -7.07 34.33
CA ASN A 232 -20.99 -6.86 34.06
C ASN A 232 -21.42 -5.60 34.80
N LEU A 233 -22.22 -4.77 34.14
CA LEU A 233 -22.93 -3.72 34.86
C LEU A 233 -23.86 -4.38 35.88
N PRO A 234 -24.07 -3.76 37.05
CA PRO A 234 -25.08 -4.23 37.98
C PRO A 234 -26.43 -4.35 37.26
N GLU A 235 -27.18 -5.38 37.63
CA GLU A 235 -28.42 -5.74 36.96
C GLU A 235 -29.50 -4.71 37.26
N GLY A 236 -29.75 -3.83 36.28
CA GLY A 236 -30.75 -2.77 36.36
C GLY A 236 -30.28 -1.51 37.09
N LEU A 237 -30.76 -0.36 36.61
CA LEU A 237 -30.77 0.89 37.38
C LEU A 237 -31.65 0.66 38.61
N SER A 238 -31.17 1.04 39.79
CA SER A 238 -32.03 1.10 40.99
C SER A 238 -33.19 2.05 40.73
N ASP A 239 -34.30 1.90 41.46
CA ASP A 239 -35.44 2.82 41.31
C ASP A 239 -35.02 4.27 41.60
N GLU A 240 -34.04 4.46 42.49
CA GLU A 240 -33.42 5.76 42.80
C GLU A 240 -32.65 6.32 41.59
N ASP A 241 -31.86 5.49 40.89
CA ASP A 241 -31.16 5.90 39.66
C ASP A 241 -32.13 6.21 38.50
N ARG A 242 -33.29 5.52 38.46
CA ARG A 242 -34.35 5.78 37.47
C ARG A 242 -35.03 7.12 37.72
N GLU A 243 -35.28 7.47 38.98
CA GLU A 243 -35.84 8.76 39.37
C GLU A 243 -34.86 9.90 39.08
N ILE A 244 -33.57 9.72 39.39
CA ILE A 244 -32.51 10.68 39.07
C ILE A 244 -32.41 10.90 37.56
N ALA A 245 -32.43 9.82 36.77
CA ALA A 245 -32.40 9.92 35.31
C ALA A 245 -33.66 10.62 34.77
N ALA A 246 -34.85 10.28 35.28
CA ALA A 246 -36.11 10.92 34.88
C ALA A 246 -36.13 12.41 35.19
N ALA A 247 -35.65 12.82 36.36
CA ALA A 247 -35.51 14.22 36.76
C ALA A 247 -34.49 14.98 35.90
N PHE A 248 -33.37 14.33 35.55
CA PHE A 248 -32.38 14.88 34.63
C PHE A 248 -32.98 15.13 33.23
N PHE A 249 -33.63 14.14 32.62
CA PHE A 249 -34.24 14.31 31.31
C PHE A 249 -35.39 15.32 31.30
N LYS A 250 -36.18 15.39 32.38
CA LYS A 250 -37.24 16.39 32.54
C LYS A 250 -36.67 17.81 32.60
N SER A 251 -35.67 18.06 33.43
CA SER A 251 -35.03 19.38 33.54
C SER A 251 -34.29 19.80 32.27
N ALA A 252 -33.71 18.86 31.53
CA ALA A 252 -33.11 19.09 30.22
C ALA A 252 -34.15 19.49 29.16
N SER A 253 -35.35 18.89 29.19
CA SER A 253 -36.44 19.23 28.27
C SER A 253 -37.07 20.61 28.54
N GLU A 254 -36.98 21.10 29.78
CA GLU A 254 -37.49 22.41 30.22
C GLU A 254 -36.46 23.55 30.03
N GLY A 255 -35.29 23.26 29.41
CA GLY A 255 -34.30 24.27 28.99
C GLY A 255 -33.44 24.85 30.12
N ASN A 256 -33.42 24.24 31.30
CA ASN A 256 -32.77 24.80 32.48
C ASN A 256 -31.37 24.18 32.69
N TYR A 257 -30.40 24.58 31.87
CA TYR A 257 -29.00 24.19 32.06
C TYR A 257 -28.38 24.93 33.26
N GLY A 258 -28.02 24.19 34.31
CA GLY A 258 -27.00 24.63 35.27
C GLY A 258 -27.47 25.29 36.57
N LYS A 259 -28.26 24.59 37.39
CA LYS A 259 -28.27 24.82 38.85
C LYS A 259 -28.09 23.52 39.62
N THR A 260 -26.91 22.90 39.51
CA THR A 260 -26.40 22.13 40.64
C THR A 260 -25.75 23.12 41.59
N SER A 261 -26.55 23.59 42.54
CA SER A 261 -26.04 24.26 43.74
C SER A 261 -24.97 23.37 44.36
N GLY A 262 -23.76 23.91 44.50
CA GLY A 262 -22.79 23.33 45.40
C GLY A 262 -23.36 23.31 46.81
N ASN A 263 -23.26 22.17 47.49
CA ASN A 263 -23.03 22.13 48.92
C ASN A 263 -22.55 20.74 49.35
N ASN A 264 -21.37 20.76 49.98
CA ASN A 264 -20.64 19.74 50.74
C ASN A 264 -20.26 18.42 50.05
#